data_AF-A0A6N1DP71-F1
#
_entry.id   AF-A0A6N1DP71-F1
#
_cell.length_a   1.000
_cell.length_b   1.000
_cell.length_c   1.000
_cell.angle_alpha   90.00
_cell.angle_beta   90.00
_cell.angle_gamma   90.00
#
_symmetry.space_group_name_H-M   'P 1'
#
loop_
_entity.id
_entity.type
_entity.pdbx_description
1 polymer ?
#
loop_
_entity_poly.entity_id
_entity_poly.type
_entity_poly.pdbx_seq_one_letter_code
_entity_poly.pdbx_strand_id
1 'polypeptide(L)' 'MDDARIEALLRESPVLAGLTTQNGWVDADTLRFEVLAREGDGALVAVYFDELVMEGAGCLAARVPCYGRVRLAGQTVELV' A
#
# COMPACT_ATOMS: atom_id res chain seq x y z
N MET A 1 -9.78 12.57 -8.26
CA MET A 1 -10.06 11.46 -7.32
C MET A 1 -10.17 12.00 -5.90
N ASP A 2 -11.10 11.51 -5.07
CA ASP A 2 -11.23 11.85 -3.64
C ASP A 2 -10.54 10.81 -2.73
N ASP A 3 -10.45 11.10 -1.43
CA ASP A 3 -9.65 10.30 -0.49
C ASP A 3 -10.30 8.95 -0.15
N ALA A 4 -11.63 8.90 -0.08
CA ALA A 4 -12.36 7.66 0.16
C ALA A 4 -12.12 6.66 -0.99
N ARG A 5 -12.09 7.14 -2.23
CA ARG A 5 -11.77 6.29 -3.38
C ARG A 5 -10.30 5.86 -3.41
N ILE A 6 -9.38 6.74 -3.00
CA ILE A 6 -7.96 6.38 -2.86
C ILE A 6 -7.81 5.25 -1.84
N GLU A 7 -8.42 5.39 -0.66
CA GLU A 7 -8.35 4.37 0.38
C GLU A 7 -8.85 3.01 -0.11
N ALA A 8 -10.02 2.99 -0.76
CA ALA A 8 -10.61 1.76 -1.31
C ALA A 8 -9.66 1.08 -2.32
N LEU A 9 -9.10 1.86 -3.26
CA LEU A 9 -8.17 1.34 -4.26
C LEU A 9 -6.90 0.77 -3.63
N LEU A 10 -6.35 1.44 -2.62
CA LEU A 10 -5.13 0.98 -1.96
C LEU A 10 -5.37 -0.30 -1.15
N ARG A 11 -6.49 -0.40 -0.43
CA ARG A 11 -6.85 -1.59 0.37
C ARG A 11 -7.06 -2.84 -0.48
N GLU A 12 -7.59 -2.67 -1.68
CA GLU A 12 -7.88 -3.78 -2.60
C GLU A 12 -6.70 -4.11 -3.53
N SER A 13 -5.63 -3.32 -3.51
CA SER A 13 -4.56 -3.44 -4.50
C SER A 13 -3.48 -4.45 -4.08
N PRO A 14 -3.31 -5.55 -4.84
CA PRO A 14 -2.20 -6.47 -4.62
C PRO A 14 -0.83 -5.85 -4.98
N VAL A 15 -0.83 -4.73 -5.70
CA VAL A 15 0.41 -4.06 -6.15
C VAL A 15 1.25 -3.58 -4.97
N LEU A 16 0.62 -3.26 -3.83
CA LEU A 16 1.33 -2.88 -2.61
C LEU A 16 2.24 -3.98 -2.07
N ALA A 17 1.99 -5.25 -2.38
CA ALA A 17 2.88 -6.35 -2.02
C ALA A 17 4.29 -6.19 -2.63
N GLY A 18 4.41 -5.50 -3.77
CA GLY A 18 5.71 -5.19 -4.38
C GLY A 18 6.57 -4.20 -3.58
N LEU A 19 6.01 -3.56 -2.54
CA LEU A 19 6.73 -2.70 -1.59
C LEU A 19 7.20 -3.46 -0.33
N THR A 20 6.85 -4.75 -0.21
CA THR A 20 7.34 -5.60 0.88
C THR A 20 8.83 -5.91 0.69
N THR A 21 9.53 -6.09 1.80
CA THR A 21 10.99 -6.29 1.82
C THR A 21 11.39 -7.74 2.03
N GLN A 22 10.53 -8.53 2.66
CA GLN A 22 10.80 -9.92 3.05
C GLN A 22 9.73 -10.89 2.53
N ASN A 23 9.00 -10.49 1.48
CA ASN A 23 7.87 -11.25 0.93
C ASN A 23 6.79 -11.57 1.98
N GLY A 24 6.62 -10.69 2.97
CA GLY A 24 5.56 -10.75 3.95
C GLY A 24 4.21 -10.26 3.38
N TRP A 25 3.28 -9.97 4.28
CA TRP A 25 1.94 -9.50 3.94
C TRP A 25 1.75 -8.03 4.32
N VAL A 26 1.03 -7.29 3.49
CA VAL A 26 0.60 -5.92 3.82
C VAL A 26 -0.43 -5.99 4.96
N ASP A 27 -0.15 -5.34 6.09
CA ASP A 27 -1.13 -5.16 7.15
C ASP A 27 -2.08 -3.99 6.82
N ALA A 28 -3.28 -4.33 6.34
CA ALA A 28 -4.30 -3.36 5.96
C ALA A 28 -4.79 -2.48 7.12
N ASP A 29 -4.63 -2.90 8.38
CA ASP A 29 -5.04 -2.09 9.54
C ASP A 29 -4.04 -0.95 9.80
N THR A 30 -2.83 -1.07 9.27
CA THR A 30 -1.77 -0.05 9.38
C THR A 30 -1.58 0.78 8.12
N LEU A 31 -2.28 0.44 7.04
CA LEU A 31 -2.19 1.16 5.78
C LEU A 31 -2.64 2.61 5.95
N ARG A 32 -1.74 3.53 5.63
CA ARG A 32 -1.98 4.97 5.60
C ARG A 32 -1.42 5.54 4.30
N PHE A 33 -1.95 6.69 3.91
CA PHE A 33 -1.50 7.36 2.70
C PHE A 33 -1.46 8.87 2.84
N GLU A 34 -0.63 9.50 2.02
CA GLU A 34 -0.54 10.95 1.85
C GLU A 34 -0.65 11.28 0.35
N VAL A 35 -1.57 12.17 -0.01
CA VAL A 35 -1.72 12.61 -1.39
C VAL A 35 -0.63 13.64 -1.72
N LEU A 36 0.32 13.25 -2.57
CA LEU A 36 1.43 14.12 -2.99
C LEU A 36 1.00 15.06 -4.12
N ALA A 37 0.18 14.56 -5.05
CA ALA A 37 -0.37 15.35 -6.14
C ALA A 37 -1.70 14.75 -6.63
N ARG A 38 -2.60 15.62 -7.13
CA ARG A 38 -3.79 15.20 -7.89
C ARG A 38 -3.64 15.70 -9.31
N GLU A 39 -3.86 14.81 -10.27
CA GLU A 39 -3.75 15.12 -11.70
C GLU A 39 -4.99 14.62 -12.42
N GLY A 40 -5.90 15.53 -12.78
CA GLY A 40 -7.15 15.17 -13.46
C GLY A 40 -7.96 14.14 -12.66
N ASP A 41 -8.15 12.95 -13.26
CA ASP A 41 -8.85 11.83 -12.64
C ASP A 41 -7.95 10.94 -11.76
N GLY A 42 -6.64 11.19 -11.75
CA GLY A 42 -5.63 10.42 -11.02
C GLY A 42 -5.03 11.13 -9.80
N ALA A 43 -4.13 10.41 -9.12
CA ALA A 43 -3.36 10.91 -7.99
C ALA A 43 -1.99 10.22 -7.88
N LEU A 44 -0.99 10.95 -7.40
CA LEU A 44 0.27 10.39 -6.90
C LEU A 44 0.21 10.36 -5.38
N VAL A 45 0.46 9.20 -4.79
CA VAL A 45 0.22 8.95 -3.37
C VAL A 45 1.45 8.30 -2.74
N ALA A 46 1.90 8.81 -1.60
CA ALA A 46 2.82 8.10 -0.72
C ALA A 46 2.02 7.14 0.15
N VAL A 47 2.50 5.91 0.29
CA VAL A 47 1.85 4.84 1.07
C VAL A 47 2.78 4.34 2.16
N TYR A 48 2.19 4.00 3.30
CA TYR A 48 2.88 3.51 4.49
C TYR A 48 2.07 2.37 5.09
N PHE A 49 2.74 1.28 5.48
CA PHE A 49 2.10 0.14 6.13
C PHE A 49 3.14 -0.71 6.86
N ASP A 50 2.71 -1.56 7.78
CA ASP A 50 3.55 -2.62 8.32
C ASP A 50 3.45 -3.86 7.42
N GLU A 51 4.60 -4.40 7.02
CA GLU A 51 4.75 -5.75 6.51
C GLU A 51 4.75 -6.73 7.69
N LEU A 52 3.83 -7.69 7.66
CA LEU A 52 3.82 -8.82 8.58
C LEU A 52 4.75 -9.90 8.02
N VAL A 53 5.81 -10.22 8.75
CA VAL A 53 6.71 -11.33 8.40
C VAL A 53 6.35 -12.51 9.28
N MET A 54 5.98 -13.63 8.66
CA MET A 54 5.61 -14.85 9.39
C MET A 54 6.75 -15.85 9.36
N GLU A 55 7.00 -16.48 10.51
CA GLU A 55 7.90 -17.64 10.63
C GLU A 55 7.13 -18.95 10.41
N GLY A 56 7.87 -20.05 10.26
CA GLY A 56 7.29 -21.39 10.17
C GLY A 56 6.29 -21.67 11.29
N ALA A 57 5.25 -22.45 10.98
CA ALA A 57 4.09 -22.75 11.83
C ALA A 57 3.09 -21.58 12.05
N GLY A 58 3.16 -20.50 11.27
CA GLY A 58 2.15 -19.45 11.28
C GLY A 58 2.27 -18.47 12.46
N CYS A 59 3.48 -18.34 13.01
CA CYS A 59 3.77 -17.36 14.05
C CYS A 59 4.20 -16.03 13.42
N LEU A 60 3.74 -14.90 13.96
CA LEU A 60 4.23 -13.58 13.56
C LEU A 60 5.66 -13.42 14.09
N ALA A 61 6.62 -13.30 13.17
CA ALA A 61 8.04 -13.14 13.49
C ALA A 61 8.40 -11.67 13.68
N ALA A 62 7.90 -10.80 12.81
CA ALA A 62 8.18 -9.38 12.85
C ALA A 62 7.08 -8.54 12.19
N ARG A 63 7.07 -7.26 12.54
CA ARG A 63 6.36 -6.19 11.83
C ARG A 63 7.41 -5.21 11.32
N VAL A 64 7.43 -4.98 10.02
CA VAL A 64 8.46 -4.16 9.36
C VAL A 64 7.78 -2.97 8.68
N PRO A 65 8.10 -1.72 9.03
CA PRO A 65 7.50 -0.57 8.37
C PRO A 65 7.98 -0.48 6.92
N CYS A 66 7.04 -0.49 5.98
CA CYS A 66 7.23 -0.31 4.56
C CYS A 66 6.70 1.05 4.12
N TYR A 67 7.34 1.62 3.10
CA TYR A 67 6.91 2.86 2.48
C TYR A 67 7.16 2.81 0.98
N GLY A 68 6.35 3.55 0.22
CA GLY A 68 6.52 3.65 -1.23
C GLY A 68 5.65 4.72 -1.84
N ARG A 69 5.68 4.80 -3.17
CA ARG A 69 4.81 5.70 -3.93
C ARG A 69 4.05 4.91 -4.96
N VAL A 70 2.80 5.30 -5.17
CA VAL A 70 1.95 4.71 -6.19
C VAL A 70 1.25 5.78 -7.01
N ARG A 71 1.06 5.48 -8.29
CA ARG A 71 0.22 6.25 -9.19
C ARG A 71 -1.15 5.60 -9.28
N LEU A 72 -2.19 6.42 -9.16
CA LEU A 72 -3.58 6.03 -9.28
C LEU A 72 -4.19 6.67 -10.52
N ALA A 73 -4.84 5.87 -11.37
CA ALA A 73 -5.57 6.34 -12.54
C ALA A 73 -6.82 5.48 -12.76
N GLY A 74 -8.02 6.06 -12.62
CA GLY A 74 -9.28 5.33 -12.75
C GLY A 74 -9.49 4.22 -11.71
N GLN A 75 -9.13 2.98 -12.08
CA GLN A 75 -9.14 1.77 -11.22
C GLN A 75 -7.76 1.09 -11.14
N THR A 76 -6.75 1.70 -11.75
CA THR A 76 -5.39 1.17 -11.82
C THR A 76 -4.54 1.75 -10.69
N VAL A 77 -3.72 0.89 -10.08
CA VAL A 77 -2.70 1.23 -9.09
C VAL A 77 -1.35 0.72 -9.59
N GLU A 78 -0.34 1.58 -9.66
CA GLU A 78 0.99 1.22 -10.16
C GLU A 78 2.06 1.73 -9.20
N LEU A 79 3.09 0.93 -8.93
CA LEU A 79 4.28 1.41 -8.21
C LEU A 79 5.04 2.41 -9.07
N VAL A 80 5.64 3.42 -8.43
CA VAL A 80 6.49 4.43 -9.07
C VAL A 80 7.96 4.07 -8.96
#